data_AF-A0AAE8J2X8-F1
#
_entry.id   AF-A0AAE8J2X8-F1
#
_cell.length_a   1.000
_cell.length_b   1.000
_cell.length_c   1.000
_cell.angle_alpha   90.00
_cell.angle_beta   90.00
_cell.angle_gamma   90.00
#
_symmetry.space_group_name_H-M   'P 1'
#
loop_
_entity.id
_entity.type
_entity.pdbx_description
1 polymer ?
#
loop_
_entity_poly.entity_id
_entity_poly.type
_entity_poly.pdbx_seq_one_letter_code
_entity_poly.pdbx_strand_id
1 'polypeptide(L)'
;MSIINAWKPEEDVVLHQVLGKVAEECSELAKIATRCMIQGYAEADPATQKLNSTALMEEAADVRATMRWLFDVLDIPFKGESPREARKFDGFKRWESMLRAAPDNRRCQNCDGYNCDDGCAYPEPTTKQEAGR
;
A
#
# COMPACT_ATOMS: atom_id res chain seq x y z
N MET A 1 -1.87 -22.91 31.25
CA MET A 1 -3.30 -22.80 30.86
C MET A 1 -3.50 -21.44 30.24
N SER A 2 -3.91 -21.36 28.97
CA SER A 2 -4.28 -20.10 28.33
C SER A 2 -5.62 -19.65 28.91
N ILE A 3 -5.66 -18.47 29.51
CA ILE A 3 -6.92 -17.86 29.97
C ILE A 3 -7.67 -17.43 28.71
N ILE A 4 -8.71 -18.17 28.34
CA ILE A 4 -9.62 -17.76 27.27
C ILE A 4 -10.46 -16.61 27.82
N ASN A 5 -10.13 -15.39 27.39
CA ASN A 5 -10.98 -14.21 27.64
C ASN A 5 -11.99 -14.09 26.51
N ALA A 6 -13.28 -14.09 26.84
CA ALA A 6 -14.34 -13.83 25.87
C ALA A 6 -14.34 -12.34 25.50
N TRP A 7 -14.17 -12.04 24.21
CA TRP A 7 -14.29 -10.69 23.68
C TRP A 7 -15.76 -10.27 23.72
N LYS A 8 -16.03 -9.12 24.34
CA LYS A 8 -17.34 -8.47 24.34
C LYS A 8 -17.32 -7.28 23.37
N PRO A 9 -18.45 -6.91 22.77
CA PRO A 9 -18.53 -5.72 21.92
C PRO A 9 -18.28 -4.44 22.72
N GLU A 10 -17.92 -3.37 22.02
CA GLU A 10 -17.92 -2.01 22.58
C GLU A 10 -19.37 -1.55 22.81
N GLU A 11 -19.65 -1.08 24.02
CA GLU A 11 -20.99 -0.69 24.48
C GLU A 11 -21.20 0.83 24.43
N ASP A 12 -20.13 1.63 24.48
CA ASP A 12 -20.24 3.07 24.28
C ASP A 12 -20.59 3.35 22.80
N VAL A 13 -21.80 3.84 22.59
CA VAL A 13 -22.33 4.13 21.25
C VAL A 13 -21.48 5.15 20.50
N VAL A 14 -20.91 6.15 21.17
CA VAL A 14 -20.09 7.18 20.53
C VAL A 14 -18.75 6.60 20.09
N LEU A 15 -18.09 5.85 20.98
CA LEU A 15 -16.83 5.16 20.66
C LEU A 15 -17.04 4.11 19.56
N HIS A 16 -18.13 3.35 19.62
CA HIS A 16 -18.49 2.38 18.59
C HIS A 16 -18.62 3.05 17.22
N GLN A 17 -19.33 4.17 17.14
CA GLN A 17 -19.53 4.91 15.88
C GLN A 17 -18.22 5.44 15.33
N VAL A 18 -17.36 6.03 16.17
CA VAL A 18 -16.08 6.59 15.68
C VAL A 18 -15.14 5.49 15.18
N LEU A 19 -15.10 4.33 15.87
CA LEU A 19 -14.34 3.16 15.43
C LEU A 19 -14.88 2.61 14.10
N GLY A 20 -16.21 2.53 13.96
CA GLY A 20 -16.86 2.13 12.71
C GLY A 20 -16.51 3.05 11.56
N LYS A 21 -16.55 4.37 11.79
CA LYS A 21 -16.26 5.37 10.76
C LYS A 21 -14.77 5.36 10.37
N VAL A 22 -13.86 5.22 11.33
CA VAL A 22 -12.42 5.02 11.03
C VAL A 22 -12.19 3.79 10.14
N ALA A 23 -12.87 2.67 10.42
CA ALA A 23 -12.74 1.45 9.62
C ALA A 23 -13.30 1.61 8.19
N GLU A 24 -14.43 2.32 8.05
CA GLU A 24 -15.05 2.66 6.77
C GLU A 24 -14.10 3.50 5.91
N GLU A 25 -13.65 4.66 6.41
CA GLU A 25 -12.77 5.57 5.64
C GLU A 25 -11.43 4.92 5.28
N CYS A 26 -10.86 4.10 6.18
CA CYS A 26 -9.64 3.35 5.85
C CYS A 26 -9.86 2.37 4.69
N SER A 27 -11.04 1.77 4.59
CA SER A 27 -11.40 0.83 3.53
C SER A 27 -11.63 1.55 2.20
N GLU A 28 -12.25 2.73 2.23
CA GLU A 28 -12.44 3.58 1.05
C GLU A 28 -11.10 4.11 0.52
N LEU A 29 -10.24 4.62 1.41
CA LEU A 29 -8.87 5.00 1.05
C LEU A 29 -8.08 3.82 0.46
N ALA A 30 -8.16 2.63 1.07
CA ALA A 30 -7.48 1.44 0.56
C ALA A 30 -7.96 1.07 -0.86
N LYS A 31 -9.26 1.18 -1.12
CA LYS A 31 -9.86 0.93 -2.44
C LYS A 31 -9.32 1.93 -3.48
N ILE A 32 -9.28 3.22 -3.18
CA ILE A 32 -8.77 4.23 -4.12
C ILE A 32 -7.25 4.12 -4.31
N ALA A 33 -6.48 3.85 -3.26
CA ALA A 33 -5.05 3.58 -3.36
C ALA A 33 -4.77 2.35 -4.26
N THR A 34 -5.55 1.28 -4.10
CA THR A 34 -5.48 0.09 -4.96
C THR A 34 -5.81 0.44 -6.41
N ARG A 35 -6.82 1.28 -6.65
CA ARG A 35 -7.15 1.75 -8.00
C ARG A 35 -6.01 2.58 -8.60
N CYS A 36 -5.39 3.48 -7.84
CA CYS A 36 -4.22 4.24 -8.29
C CYS A 36 -3.06 3.31 -8.68
N MET A 37 -2.84 2.22 -7.94
CA MET A 37 -1.81 1.22 -8.21
C MET A 37 -2.08 0.43 -9.50
N ILE A 38 -3.34 0.05 -9.75
CA ILE A 38 -3.71 -0.80 -10.90
C ILE A 38 -3.93 0.01 -12.17
N GLN A 39 -4.67 1.12 -12.06
CA GLN A 39 -5.10 1.92 -13.20
C GLN A 39 -4.13 3.08 -13.50
N GLY A 40 -3.46 3.60 -12.48
CA GLY A 40 -2.60 4.78 -12.59
C GLY A 40 -3.13 5.97 -11.79
N TYR A 41 -2.22 6.72 -11.18
CA TYR A 41 -2.54 7.86 -10.32
C TYR A 41 -3.19 9.04 -11.07
N ALA A 42 -2.81 9.26 -12.32
CA ALA A 42 -3.32 10.37 -13.15
C ALA A 42 -4.59 10.00 -13.95
N GLU A 43 -5.00 8.72 -13.92
CA GLU A 43 -6.18 8.25 -14.65
C GLU A 43 -7.49 8.63 -13.95
N ALA A 44 -8.61 8.46 -14.66
CA ALA A 44 -9.96 8.71 -14.14
C ALA A 44 -10.77 7.43 -13.98
N ASP A 45 -11.62 7.38 -12.97
CA ASP A 45 -12.63 6.33 -12.82
C ASP A 45 -13.54 6.29 -14.07
N PRO A 46 -13.68 5.16 -14.76
CA PRO A 46 -14.47 5.09 -15.98
C PRO A 46 -15.97 5.37 -15.74
N ALA A 47 -16.50 5.09 -14.54
CA ALA A 47 -17.90 5.30 -14.23
C ALA A 47 -18.21 6.76 -13.85
N THR A 48 -17.34 7.38 -13.04
CA THR A 48 -17.58 8.73 -12.50
C THR A 48 -16.80 9.84 -13.20
N GLN A 49 -15.83 9.48 -14.06
CA GLN A 49 -14.87 10.39 -14.69
C GLN A 49 -14.02 11.20 -13.69
N LYS A 50 -14.04 10.82 -12.41
CA LYS A 50 -13.27 11.48 -11.35
C LYS A 50 -11.82 11.02 -11.40
N LEU A 51 -10.88 11.97 -11.35
CA LEU A 51 -9.46 11.67 -11.30
C LEU A 51 -9.11 10.88 -10.03
N ASN A 52 -8.28 9.86 -10.20
CA ASN A 52 -7.77 9.02 -9.13
C ASN A 52 -7.00 9.84 -8.10
N SER A 53 -6.20 10.81 -8.54
CA SER A 53 -5.51 11.75 -7.67
C SER A 53 -6.46 12.56 -6.78
N THR A 54 -7.60 13.01 -7.33
CA THR A 54 -8.59 13.78 -6.58
C THR A 54 -9.29 12.90 -5.55
N ALA A 55 -9.79 11.73 -5.99
CA ALA A 55 -10.42 10.77 -5.07
C ALA A 55 -9.46 10.37 -3.95
N LEU A 56 -8.19 10.11 -4.25
CA LEU A 56 -7.21 9.72 -3.23
C LEU A 56 -7.03 10.80 -2.15
N MET A 57 -7.04 12.08 -2.54
CA MET A 57 -6.87 13.18 -1.58
C MET A 57 -8.12 13.39 -0.72
N GLU A 58 -9.32 13.16 -1.26
CA GLU A 58 -10.56 13.22 -0.49
C GLU A 58 -10.60 12.11 0.56
N GLU A 59 -10.40 10.85 0.17
CA GLU A 59 -10.41 9.72 1.12
C GLU A 59 -9.30 9.86 2.18
N ALA A 60 -8.14 10.42 1.81
CA ALA A 60 -7.08 10.71 2.77
C ALA A 60 -7.49 11.83 3.76
N ALA A 61 -8.27 12.82 3.31
CA ALA A 61 -8.82 13.85 4.17
C ALA A 61 -9.88 13.27 5.13
N ASP A 62 -10.71 12.35 4.65
CA ASP A 62 -11.76 11.70 5.46
C ASP A 62 -11.16 10.78 6.53
N VAL A 63 -10.12 9.99 6.19
CA VAL A 63 -9.32 9.26 7.19
C VAL A 63 -8.71 10.21 8.22
N ARG A 64 -8.15 11.36 7.78
CA ARG A 64 -7.57 12.33 8.73
C ARG A 64 -8.63 12.94 9.65
N ALA A 65 -9.81 13.26 9.13
CA ALA A 65 -10.91 13.82 9.90
C ALA A 65 -11.43 12.83 10.94
N THR A 66 -11.61 11.57 10.56
CA THR A 66 -12.06 10.51 11.47
C THR A 66 -11.02 10.15 12.53
N MET A 67 -9.74 10.16 12.19
CA MET A 67 -8.66 10.01 13.17
C MET A 67 -8.67 11.16 14.19
N ARG A 68 -8.91 12.40 13.77
CA ARG A 68 -9.08 13.51 14.70
C ARG A 68 -10.29 13.30 15.62
N TRP A 69 -11.43 12.89 15.06
CA TRP A 69 -12.64 12.63 15.84
C TRP A 69 -12.43 11.50 16.87
N LEU A 70 -11.73 10.43 16.50
CA LEU A 70 -11.36 9.35 17.43
C LEU A 70 -10.57 9.89 18.62
N PHE A 71 -9.58 10.74 18.38
CA PHE A 71 -8.77 11.33 19.44
C PHE A 71 -9.58 12.26 20.34
N ASP A 72 -10.50 13.04 19.76
CA ASP A 72 -11.43 13.89 20.52
C ASP A 72 -12.35 13.04 21.40
N VAL A 73 -12.88 11.90 20.91
CA VAL A 73 -13.71 10.96 21.69
C VAL A 73 -12.93 10.29 22.81
N LEU A 74 -11.66 9.97 22.59
CA LEU A 74 -10.80 9.35 23.59
C LEU A 74 -10.22 10.36 24.62
N ASP A 75 -10.51 11.66 24.46
CA ASP A 75 -9.90 12.75 25.23
C ASP A 75 -8.35 12.70 25.20
N ILE A 76 -7.80 12.30 24.05
CA ILE A 76 -6.36 12.25 23.81
C ILE A 76 -6.01 13.41 22.88
N PRO A 77 -5.05 14.28 23.24
CA PRO A 77 -4.65 15.35 22.33
C PRO A 77 -4.17 14.77 21.00
N PHE A 78 -4.80 15.21 19.90
CA PHE A 78 -4.31 14.94 18.55
C PHE A 78 -3.04 15.76 18.31
N LYS A 79 -1.92 15.23 18.80
CA LYS A 79 -0.60 15.85 18.67
C LYS A 79 -0.11 15.71 17.23
N GLY A 80 0.86 16.55 16.88
CA GLY A 80 1.66 16.33 15.69
C GLY A 80 2.43 15.01 15.74
N GLU A 81 3.36 14.84 14.80
CA GLU A 81 4.10 13.60 14.60
C GLU A 81 4.67 13.00 15.90
N SER A 82 4.27 11.76 16.20
CA SER A 82 4.81 10.96 17.29
C SER A 82 6.19 10.38 16.93
N PRO A 83 7.03 10.02 17.92
CA PRO A 83 8.30 9.35 17.63
C PRO A 83 8.15 8.03 16.84
N ARG A 84 6.97 7.38 16.92
CA ARG A 84 6.68 6.17 16.15
C ARG A 84 6.40 6.49 14.68
N GLU A 85 5.64 7.53 14.41
CA GLU A 85 5.34 8.00 13.05
C GLU A 85 6.62 8.50 12.37
N ALA A 86 7.43 9.30 13.06
CA ALA A 86 8.72 9.78 12.54
C ALA A 86 9.62 8.64 12.07
N ARG A 87 9.81 7.61 12.91
CA ARG A 87 10.62 6.42 12.55
C ARG A 87 10.05 5.64 11.36
N LYS A 88 8.72 5.55 11.25
CA LYS A 88 8.07 4.88 10.12
C LYS A 88 8.25 5.68 8.85
N PHE A 89 8.07 7.01 8.92
CA PHE A 89 8.28 7.92 7.82
C PHE A 89 9.72 7.87 7.29
N ASP A 90 10.72 7.93 8.18
CA ASP A 90 12.14 7.78 7.81
C ASP A 90 12.40 6.47 7.06
N GLY A 91 11.79 5.37 7.53
CA GLY A 91 11.85 4.08 6.86
C GLY A 91 11.27 4.11 5.44
N PHE A 92 10.11 4.74 5.27
CA PHE A 92 9.48 4.90 3.95
C PHE A 92 10.32 5.79 3.02
N LYS A 93 10.89 6.90 3.50
CA LYS A 93 11.76 7.79 2.72
C LYS A 93 13.07 7.12 2.30
N ARG A 94 13.61 6.24 3.15
CA ARG A 94 14.76 5.41 2.80
C ARG A 94 14.40 4.44 1.68
N TRP A 95 13.26 3.76 1.78
CA TRP A 95 12.79 2.86 0.73
C TRP A 95 12.55 3.61 -0.59
N GLU A 96 11.91 4.77 -0.55
CA GLU A 96 11.72 5.63 -1.73
C GLU A 96 13.05 6.00 -2.38
N SER A 97 14.05 6.38 -1.59
CA SER A 97 15.40 6.69 -2.10
C SER A 97 16.03 5.51 -2.83
N MET A 98 15.82 4.28 -2.34
CA MET A 98 16.29 3.06 -3.01
C MET A 98 15.60 2.85 -4.36
N LEU A 99 14.28 3.11 -4.45
CA LEU A 99 13.54 3.01 -5.71
C LEU A 99 14.01 4.05 -6.73
N ARG A 100 14.32 5.27 -6.29
CA ARG A 100 14.82 6.34 -7.15
C ARG A 100 16.25 6.12 -7.63
N ALA A 101 17.07 5.46 -6.81
CA ALA A 101 18.46 5.12 -7.15
C ALA A 101 18.59 3.81 -7.93
N ALA A 102 17.53 2.99 -7.97
CA ALA A 102 17.54 1.75 -8.72
C ALA A 102 17.79 2.05 -10.21
N PRO A 103 18.69 1.31 -10.87
CA PRO A 103 18.86 1.44 -12.30
C PRO A 103 17.53 1.15 -12.99
N ASP A 104 17.21 1.96 -13.98
CA ASP A 104 16.02 1.82 -14.78
C ASP A 104 16.03 0.45 -15.48
N ASN A 105 15.24 -0.48 -14.96
CA ASN A 105 15.08 -1.81 -15.54
C ASN A 105 14.04 -1.82 -16.67
N ARG A 106 13.70 -0.64 -17.24
CA ARG A 106 13.03 -0.59 -18.54
C ARG A 106 13.83 -1.43 -19.52
N ARG A 107 13.14 -2.44 -20.08
CA ARG A 107 13.57 -3.33 -21.16
C ARG A 107 14.66 -2.67 -22.01
N CYS A 108 15.78 -3.37 -22.19
CA CYS A 108 16.75 -3.02 -23.22
C CYS A 108 15.98 -2.71 -24.51
N GLN A 109 16.15 -1.50 -25.06
CA GLN A 109 15.31 -0.98 -26.15
C GLN A 109 15.29 -1.88 -27.39
N ASN A 110 16.23 -2.84 -27.48
CA ASN A 110 16.40 -3.78 -28.58
C ASN A 110 16.29 -5.26 -28.18
N CYS A 111 15.77 -5.59 -26.99
CA CYS A 111 15.65 -6.99 -26.56
C CYS A 111 14.18 -7.39 -26.34
N ASP A 112 13.80 -8.51 -26.93
CA ASP A 112 12.49 -9.19 -26.84
C ASP A 112 12.12 -9.67 -25.43
N GLY A 113 13.02 -9.49 -24.45
CA GLY A 113 12.79 -9.72 -23.03
C GLY A 113 13.47 -10.96 -22.47
N TYR A 114 14.31 -11.65 -23.25
CA TYR A 114 15.00 -12.86 -22.79
C TYR A 114 16.53 -12.81 -22.81
N ASN A 115 17.18 -11.86 -23.49
CA ASN A 115 18.64 -11.75 -23.48
C ASN A 115 19.08 -10.29 -23.29
N CYS A 116 19.62 -9.99 -22.11
CA CYS A 116 20.41 -8.78 -21.89
C CYS A 116 21.87 -9.25 -21.82
N ASP A 117 22.58 -9.18 -22.94
CA ASP A 117 23.95 -9.64 -23.09
C ASP A 117 24.92 -8.70 -22.36
N ASP A 118 25.18 -9.00 -21.09
CA ASP A 118 26.43 -8.69 -20.38
C ASP A 118 26.70 -9.76 -19.30
N GLY A 119 26.52 -11.04 -19.65
CA GLY A 119 27.07 -12.16 -18.86
C GLY A 119 26.10 -13.08 -18.10
N CYS A 120 24.83 -13.18 -18.50
CA CYS A 120 23.97 -14.27 -18.03
C CYS A 120 23.93 -15.43 -19.03
N ALA A 121 25.03 -16.19 -19.10
CA ALA A 121 25.02 -17.49 -19.73
C ALA A 121 24.03 -18.41 -18.98
N TYR A 122 22.88 -18.68 -19.57
CA TYR A 122 22.23 -19.97 -19.29
C TYR A 122 23.10 -21.04 -19.94
N PRO A 123 23.67 -22.01 -19.19
CA PRO A 123 24.25 -23.17 -19.85
C PRO A 123 23.15 -23.84 -20.66
N GLU A 124 23.42 -24.14 -21.94
CA GLU A 124 22.48 -24.86 -22.79
C GLU A 124 22.01 -26.13 -22.07
N PRO A 125 20.70 -26.45 -22.08
CA PRO A 125 20.24 -27.71 -21.53
C PRO A 125 20.91 -28.83 -22.32
N THR A 126 21.75 -29.62 -21.65
CA THR A 126 22.38 -30.80 -22.23
C THR A 126 21.31 -31.68 -22.86
N THR A 127 21.36 -31.80 -24.18
CA THR A 127 20.53 -32.73 -24.93
C THR A 127 20.75 -34.11 -24.36
N LYS A 128 19.71 -34.70 -23.77
CA LYS A 128 19.66 -36.13 -23.42
C LYS A 128 19.80 -36.94 -24.72
N GLN A 129 21.03 -37.28 -25.09
CA GLN A 129 21.31 -38.48 -25.87
C GLN A 129 21.59 -39.61 -24.88
N GLU A 130 21.14 -40.82 -25.26
CA GLU A 130 21.37 -42.11 -24.60
C GLU A 130 20.32 -42.58 -23.58
N ALA A 131 19.11 -42.86 -24.09
CA ALA A 131 18.32 -44.01 -23.64
C ALA A 131 17.95 -44.83 -24.87
N GLY A 132 18.84 -45.76 -25.23
CA GLY A 132 18.71 -46.59 -26.42
C GLY A 132 19.85 -47.59 -26.55
N ARG A 133 19.89 -48.58 -25.66
CA ARG A 133 20.35 -49.96 -25.90
C ARG A 133 19.94 -50.85 -24.73
#